data_AF-A0A396QHA8-F1
#
_entry.id   AF-A0A396QHA8-F1
#
_cell.length_a   1.000
_cell.length_b   1.000
_cell.length_c   1.000
_cell.angle_alpha   90.00
_cell.angle_beta   90.00
_cell.angle_gamma   90.00
#
_symmetry.space_group_name_H-M   'P 1'
#
loop_
_entity.id
_entity.type
_entity.pdbx_description
1 polymer ?
#
loop_
_entity_poly.entity_id
_entity_poly.type
_entity_poly.pdbx_seq_one_letter_code
_entity_poly.pdbx_strand_id
1 'polypeptide(L)'
;MSKSLCGQTWHKASNNIKHRKCISYRYSFADEVITGYGPDKFINLIRGAKCVMTDSFHGLAFSVINNKNFYVFYRTKVGSKNSRNSRIDNILNTWGLQKRLVLNDADVSDFDLNPIDYNRVNQIISKEREKSLKYLKDALRDCE
;
A
#
# COMPACT_ATOMS: atom_id res chain seq x y z
N MET A 1 -8.33 15.33 -32.72
CA MET A 1 -8.03 14.36 -33.79
C MET A 1 -6.53 14.07 -33.77
N SER A 2 -6.16 12.79 -33.77
CA SER A 2 -4.92 12.16 -34.29
C SER A 2 -3.65 13.03 -34.35
N LYS A 3 -2.53 12.63 -33.74
CA LYS A 3 -1.72 11.51 -34.28
C LYS A 3 -0.90 10.80 -33.20
N SER A 4 -1.03 9.47 -33.22
CA SER A 4 0.00 8.52 -32.83
C SER A 4 1.30 8.76 -33.61
N LEU A 5 2.46 8.48 -33.02
CA LEU A 5 3.60 7.93 -33.77
C LEU A 5 4.49 7.10 -32.86
N CYS A 6 4.35 5.80 -33.05
CA CYS A 6 5.36 4.78 -32.82
C CYS A 6 6.64 5.18 -33.57
N GLY A 7 7.77 5.21 -32.87
CA GLY A 7 9.08 5.43 -33.47
C GLY A 7 10.11 4.54 -32.79
N GLN A 8 10.16 3.28 -33.19
CA GLN A 8 11.33 2.43 -32.94
C GLN A 8 12.41 2.79 -33.96
N THR A 9 13.46 3.48 -33.54
CA THR A 9 14.70 3.60 -34.32
C THR A 9 15.62 2.45 -33.95
N TRP A 10 15.82 1.55 -34.93
CA TRP A 10 16.79 0.47 -34.84
C TRP A 10 18.17 1.00 -35.22
N HIS A 11 19.04 1.23 -34.23
CA HIS A 11 20.47 1.31 -34.46
C HIS A 11 21.12 0.02 -33.95
N LYS A 12 21.67 -0.77 -34.88
CA LYS A 12 22.57 -1.89 -34.57
C LYS A 12 23.78 -1.32 -33.83
N ALA A 13 23.92 -1.69 -32.55
CA ALA A 13 25.15 -1.49 -31.79
C ALA A 13 25.64 -2.85 -31.27
N SER A 14 26.95 -3.02 -31.45
CA SER A 14 27.79 -4.17 -31.15
C SER A 14 27.66 -4.72 -29.72
N ASN A 15 27.80 -6.04 -29.63
CA ASN A 15 28.14 -6.93 -28.51
C ASN A 15 28.17 -6.41 -27.05
N ASN A 16 27.48 -7.20 -26.20
CA ASN A 16 27.54 -7.31 -24.74
C ASN A 16 26.99 -6.13 -23.93
N ILE A 17 25.72 -6.23 -23.48
CA ILE A 17 25.26 -6.09 -22.08
C ILE A 17 23.78 -6.50 -22.01
N LYS A 18 23.46 -7.35 -21.03
CA LYS A 18 22.16 -8.02 -20.83
C LYS A 18 21.01 -7.04 -20.55
N HIS A 19 19.86 -7.29 -21.19
CA HIS A 19 18.50 -6.85 -20.88
C HIS A 19 18.30 -5.82 -19.75
N ARG A 20 18.49 -4.53 -20.04
CA ARG A 20 17.78 -3.46 -19.30
C ARG A 20 16.43 -3.23 -19.99
N LYS A 21 15.42 -3.99 -19.55
CA LYS A 21 14.01 -3.77 -19.90
C LYS A 21 13.65 -2.34 -19.50
N CYS A 22 12.98 -1.59 -20.37
CA CYS A 22 12.60 -0.19 -20.18
C CYS A 22 11.96 0.04 -18.79
N ILE A 23 12.75 0.50 -17.83
CA ILE A 23 12.22 1.09 -16.60
C ILE A 23 11.75 2.47 -17.03
N SER A 24 10.44 2.71 -17.01
CA SER A 24 9.92 4.05 -17.31
C SER A 24 10.52 5.04 -16.30
N TYR A 25 10.79 6.28 -16.73
CA TYR A 25 11.33 7.36 -15.87
C TYR A 25 10.60 7.49 -14.53
N ARG A 26 9.35 7.05 -14.46
CA ARG A 26 8.51 7.03 -13.26
C ARG A 26 9.02 6.16 -12.12
N TYR A 27 9.90 5.19 -12.38
CA TYR A 27 10.43 4.28 -11.36
C TYR A 27 11.95 4.36 -11.21
N SER A 28 12.56 5.47 -11.66
CA SER A 28 14.01 5.67 -11.58
C SER A 28 14.57 5.68 -10.15
N PHE A 29 13.70 5.89 -9.15
CA PHE A 29 14.05 5.88 -7.74
C PHE A 29 14.17 4.48 -7.12
N ALA A 30 13.69 3.43 -7.81
CA ALA A 30 13.62 2.09 -7.26
C ALA A 30 14.83 1.24 -7.72
N ASP A 31 15.51 0.59 -6.78
CA ASP A 31 16.56 -0.38 -7.09
C ASP A 31 16.00 -1.58 -7.88
N GLU A 32 14.79 -2.02 -7.51
CA GLU A 32 14.07 -3.11 -8.18
C GLU A 32 12.60 -2.75 -8.41
N VAL A 33 12.11 -3.04 -9.62
CA VAL A 33 10.71 -2.84 -10.01
C VAL A 33 10.06 -4.20 -10.27
N ILE A 34 9.29 -4.66 -9.28
CA ILE A 34 8.62 -5.95 -9.29
C ILE A 34 7.18 -5.76 -9.80
N THR A 35 6.83 -6.41 -10.92
CA THR A 35 5.48 -6.32 -11.54
C THR A 35 4.99 -7.68 -12.02
N GLY A 36 3.66 -7.82 -12.20
CA GLY A 36 3.05 -9.02 -12.78
C GLY A 36 2.91 -10.21 -11.83
N TYR A 37 3.01 -9.99 -10.51
CA TYR A 37 2.88 -11.04 -9.50
C TYR A 37 1.51 -11.08 -8.84
N GLY A 38 1.14 -12.27 -8.35
CA GLY A 38 -0.10 -12.51 -7.62
C GLY A 38 -0.08 -12.00 -6.17
N PRO A 39 -1.24 -12.10 -5.48
CA PRO A 39 -1.39 -11.64 -4.10
C PRO A 39 -0.49 -12.38 -3.12
N ASP A 40 -0.17 -13.65 -3.37
CA ASP A 40 0.73 -14.48 -2.55
C ASP A 40 2.15 -13.88 -2.48
N LYS A 41 2.72 -13.53 -3.63
CA LYS A 41 4.03 -12.87 -3.74
C LYS A 41 4.00 -11.50 -3.10
N PHE A 42 2.94 -10.72 -3.32
CA PHE A 42 2.79 -9.39 -2.73
C PHE A 42 2.78 -9.45 -1.19
N ILE A 43 2.02 -10.37 -0.60
CA ILE A 43 1.97 -10.55 0.85
C ILE A 43 3.32 -11.05 1.39
N ASN A 44 3.99 -11.96 0.69
CA ASN A 44 5.30 -12.46 1.11
C ASN A 44 6.38 -11.37 1.11
N LEU A 45 6.36 -10.44 0.15
CA LEU A 45 7.24 -9.27 0.16
C LEU A 45 7.01 -8.40 1.41
N ILE A 46 5.75 -8.14 1.76
CA ILE A 46 5.39 -7.42 2.99
C ILE A 46 5.88 -8.17 4.23
N ARG A 47 5.70 -9.50 4.29
CA ARG A 47 6.17 -10.34 5.40
C ARG A 47 7.67 -10.32 5.59
N GLY A 48 8.44 -10.21 4.50
CA GLY A 48 9.90 -10.09 4.55
C GLY A 48 10.39 -8.68 4.87
N ALA A 49 9.56 -7.65 4.70
CA ALA A 49 9.97 -6.27 4.87
C ALA A 49 10.25 -5.89 6.34
N LYS A 50 11.21 -4.97 6.53
CA LYS A 50 11.46 -4.26 7.79
C LYS A 50 10.50 -3.08 7.98
N CYS A 51 10.23 -2.36 6.89
CA CYS A 51 9.30 -1.25 6.85
C CYS A 51 8.60 -1.22 5.49
N VAL A 52 7.32 -0.83 5.45
CA VAL A 52 6.54 -0.70 4.22
C VAL A 52 6.13 0.76 4.01
N MET A 53 6.40 1.29 2.81
CA MET A 53 5.87 2.58 2.36
C MET A 53 4.83 2.33 1.27
N THR A 54 3.61 2.83 1.46
CA THR A 54 2.48 2.48 0.58
C THR A 54 1.49 3.64 0.44
N ASP A 55 0.93 3.84 -0.74
CA ASP A 55 -0.25 4.71 -0.96
C ASP A 55 -1.53 3.88 -1.14
N SER A 56 -1.42 2.56 -0.94
CA SER A 56 -2.50 1.59 -1.15
C SER A 56 -3.11 1.12 0.16
N PHE A 57 -4.45 1.00 0.15
CA PHE A 57 -5.21 0.43 1.26
C PHE A 57 -4.77 -1.00 1.60
N HIS A 58 -4.57 -1.86 0.59
CA HIS A 58 -4.16 -3.25 0.81
C HIS A 58 -2.74 -3.34 1.39
N GLY A 59 -1.81 -2.50 0.93
CA GLY A 59 -0.46 -2.43 1.50
C GLY A 59 -0.51 -2.06 2.98
N LEU A 60 -1.35 -1.09 3.35
CA LEU A 60 -1.60 -0.73 4.75
C LEU A 60 -2.17 -1.92 5.53
N ALA A 61 -3.28 -2.51 5.05
CA ALA A 61 -3.99 -3.56 5.76
C ALA A 61 -3.10 -4.79 5.99
N PHE A 62 -2.38 -5.23 4.95
CA PHE A 62 -1.46 -6.36 5.07
C PHE A 62 -0.23 -6.04 5.90
N SER A 63 0.26 -4.79 5.90
CA SER A 63 1.36 -4.40 6.81
C SER A 63 0.93 -4.55 8.26
N VAL A 64 -0.28 -4.08 8.62
CA VAL A 64 -0.82 -4.22 9.97
C VAL A 64 -1.04 -5.69 10.33
N ILE A 65 -1.67 -6.49 9.46
CA ILE A 65 -1.91 -7.92 9.70
C ILE A 65 -0.60 -8.70 9.92
N ASN A 66 0.48 -8.30 9.25
CA ASN A 66 1.79 -8.94 9.36
C ASN A 66 2.71 -8.27 10.40
N ASN A 67 2.16 -7.39 11.25
CA ASN A 67 2.88 -6.66 12.30
C ASN A 67 4.14 -5.92 11.81
N LYS A 68 4.03 -5.25 10.65
CA LYS A 68 5.12 -4.53 10.01
C LYS A 68 5.04 -3.04 10.23
N ASN A 69 6.14 -2.43 10.67
CA ASN A 69 6.28 -0.98 10.61
C ASN A 69 5.94 -0.47 9.21
N PHE A 70 5.16 0.58 9.14
CA PHE A 70 4.69 1.11 7.87
C PHE A 70 4.38 2.60 7.95
N TYR A 71 4.41 3.24 6.78
CA TYR A 71 3.89 4.58 6.57
C TYR A 71 2.98 4.56 5.35
N VAL A 72 1.85 5.26 5.46
CA VAL A 72 0.86 5.38 4.40
C VAL A 72 0.78 6.80 3.90
N PHE A 73 0.61 6.96 2.58
CA PHE A 73 0.49 8.24 1.91
C PHE A 73 -0.86 8.33 1.23
N TYR A 74 -1.37 9.55 1.06
CA TYR A 74 -2.55 9.76 0.25
C TYR A 74 -2.22 9.65 -1.24
N ARG A 75 -2.92 8.74 -1.91
CA ARG A 75 -2.83 8.60 -3.36
C ARG A 75 -3.36 9.82 -4.13
N THR A 76 -4.33 10.53 -3.55
CA THR A 76 -4.92 11.75 -4.12
C THR A 76 -4.83 12.89 -3.11
N LYS A 77 -4.54 14.11 -3.60
CA LYS A 77 -4.48 15.30 -2.74
C LYS A 77 -5.76 15.48 -1.93
N VAL A 78 -5.60 15.95 -0.70
CA VAL A 78 -6.68 16.32 0.20
C VAL A 78 -7.58 17.36 -0.49
N GLY A 79 -8.90 17.23 -0.35
CA GLY A 79 -9.88 18.12 -0.97
C GLY A 79 -10.22 17.80 -2.44
N SER A 80 -9.63 16.75 -3.04
CA SER A 80 -10.06 16.31 -4.37
C SER A 80 -11.45 15.65 -4.32
N LYS A 81 -12.35 16.03 -5.25
CA LYS A 81 -13.73 15.52 -5.34
C LYS A 81 -13.84 13.99 -5.49
N ASN A 82 -12.77 13.33 -5.94
CA ASN A 82 -12.70 11.87 -6.13
C ASN A 82 -11.74 11.19 -5.13
N SER A 83 -11.51 11.83 -3.96
CA SER A 83 -10.62 11.27 -2.95
C SER A 83 -11.12 9.91 -2.48
N ARG A 84 -10.23 8.91 -2.52
CA ARG A 84 -10.47 7.57 -1.98
C ARG A 84 -9.76 7.35 -0.64
N ASN A 85 -9.33 8.45 -0.01
CA ASN A 85 -8.54 8.45 1.22
C ASN A 85 -9.36 8.03 2.44
N SER A 86 -10.69 8.21 2.42
CA SER A 86 -11.57 7.86 3.55
C SER A 86 -11.42 6.43 4.05
N ARG A 87 -11.06 5.47 3.17
CA ARG A 87 -10.78 4.09 3.58
C ARG A 87 -9.51 3.96 4.42
N ILE A 88 -8.47 4.74 4.11
CA ILE A 88 -7.24 4.84 4.90
C ILE A 88 -7.57 5.53 6.23
N ASP A 89 -8.30 6.64 6.20
CA ASP A 89 -8.63 7.41 7.40
C ASP A 89 -9.44 6.58 8.39
N ASN A 90 -10.50 5.93 7.89
CA ASN A 90 -11.36 5.08 8.69
C ASN A 90 -10.57 3.97 9.37
N ILE A 91 -9.74 3.23 8.62
CA ILE A 91 -9.05 2.06 9.17
C ILE A 91 -7.92 2.46 10.13
N LEU A 92 -7.19 3.55 9.84
CA LEU A 92 -6.20 4.10 10.76
C LEU A 92 -6.86 4.58 12.05
N ASN A 93 -8.03 5.22 11.95
CA ASN A 93 -8.77 5.67 13.12
C ASN A 93 -9.27 4.49 13.96
N THR A 94 -9.86 3.47 13.32
CA THR A 94 -10.30 2.25 14.00
C THR A 94 -9.18 1.57 14.76
N TRP A 95 -7.97 1.51 14.19
CA TRP A 95 -6.81 0.85 14.84
C TRP A 95 -5.97 1.78 15.71
N GLY A 96 -6.28 3.08 15.76
CA GLY A 96 -5.51 4.07 16.48
C GLY A 96 -4.07 4.19 15.95
N LEU A 97 -3.91 4.24 14.62
CA LEU A 97 -2.63 4.30 13.90
C LEU A 97 -2.49 5.57 13.03
N GLN A 98 -3.25 6.62 13.33
CA GLN A 98 -3.29 7.87 12.56
C GLN A 98 -1.91 8.50 12.36
N LYS A 99 -0.99 8.34 13.32
CA LYS A 99 0.41 8.82 13.24
C LYS A 99 1.25 8.16 12.14
N ARG A 100 0.74 7.10 11.49
CA ARG A 100 1.39 6.44 10.35
C ARG A 100 1.01 7.05 9.01
N LEU A 101 0.04 7.96 8.97
CA LEU A 101 -0.28 8.74 7.79
C LEU A 101 0.73 9.87 7.64
N VAL A 102 1.38 9.92 6.48
CA VAL A 102 2.30 10.98 6.10
C VAL A 102 1.66 11.81 4.99
N LEU A 103 1.58 13.12 5.20
CA LEU A 103 1.01 14.07 4.23
C LEU A 103 2.07 14.51 3.21
N ASN A 104 1.62 15.06 2.08
CA ASN A 104 2.50 15.34 0.93
C ASN A 104 3.53 16.45 1.18
N ASP A 105 3.31 17.27 2.21
CA ASP A 105 4.15 18.37 2.66
C ASP A 105 5.00 18.02 3.89
N ALA A 106 5.00 16.75 4.30
CA ALA A 106 5.75 16.29 5.45
C ALA A 106 7.24 16.12 5.14
N ASP A 107 8.07 16.48 6.11
CA ASP A 107 9.51 16.21 6.14
C ASP A 107 9.82 14.90 6.88
N VAL A 108 11.05 14.40 6.74
CA VAL A 108 11.50 13.18 7.44
C VAL A 108 11.35 13.30 8.96
N SER A 109 11.46 14.51 9.51
CA SER A 109 11.26 14.80 10.94
C SER A 109 9.83 14.55 11.42
N ASP A 110 8.85 14.54 10.53
CA ASP A 110 7.43 14.36 10.88
C ASP A 110 7.04 12.89 11.04
N PHE A 111 7.95 11.98 10.70
CA PHE A 111 7.69 10.55 10.80
C PHE A 111 7.70 10.11 12.27
N ASP A 112 6.62 9.45 12.69
CA ASP A 112 6.62 8.76 13.99
C ASP A 112 7.52 7.52 13.91
N LEU A 113 8.75 7.65 14.39
CA LEU A 113 9.76 6.58 14.39
C LEU A 113 9.57 5.57 15.51
N ASN A 114 8.64 5.80 16.44
CA ASN A 114 8.37 4.85 17.51
C ASN A 114 7.89 3.51 16.94
N PRO A 115 8.20 2.37 17.58
CA PRO A 115 7.64 1.09 17.17
C PRO A 115 6.12 1.08 17.37
N ILE A 116 5.41 0.33 16.53
CA ILE A 116 3.97 0.11 16.71
C ILE A 116 3.76 -0.90 17.84
N ASP A 117 2.92 -0.56 18.83
CA ASP A 117 2.41 -1.52 19.81
C ASP A 117 1.37 -2.45 19.15
N TYR A 118 1.88 -3.52 18.55
CA TYR A 118 1.04 -4.52 17.91
C TYR A 118 0.25 -5.38 18.88
N ASN A 119 0.60 -5.42 20.17
CA ASN A 119 -0.23 -6.12 21.14
C ASN A 119 -1.58 -5.40 21.27
N ARG A 120 -1.55 -4.07 21.45
CA ARG A 120 -2.77 -3.25 21.46
C ARG A 120 -3.52 -3.32 20.12
N VAL A 121 -2.82 -3.16 19.00
CA VAL A 121 -3.47 -3.16 17.68
C VAL A 121 -4.15 -4.50 17.38
N ASN A 122 -3.50 -5.63 17.68
CA ASN A 122 -4.07 -6.95 17.45
C ASN A 122 -5.28 -7.23 18.34
N GLN A 123 -5.32 -6.71 19.57
CA GLN A 123 -6.53 -6.77 20.40
C GLN A 123 -7.71 -6.02 19.77
N ILE A 124 -7.47 -4.83 19.21
CA ILE A 124 -8.50 -4.07 18.50
C ILE A 124 -8.99 -4.86 17.28
N ILE A 125 -8.08 -5.40 16.48
CA ILE A 125 -8.42 -6.20 15.29
C ILE A 125 -9.27 -7.42 15.66
N SER A 126 -8.93 -8.14 16.72
CA SER A 126 -9.71 -9.29 17.18
C SER A 126 -11.13 -8.90 17.56
N LYS A 127 -11.32 -7.79 18.29
CA LYS A 127 -12.65 -7.27 18.64
C LYS A 127 -13.47 -6.89 17.42
N GLU A 128 -12.86 -6.23 16.43
CA GLU A 128 -13.57 -5.87 15.19
C GLU A 128 -13.93 -7.10 14.35
N ARG A 129 -13.08 -8.14 14.34
CA ARG A 129 -13.41 -9.44 13.72
C ARG A 129 -14.59 -10.12 14.40
N GLU A 130 -14.62 -10.14 15.73
CA GLU A 130 -15.73 -10.70 16.51
C GLU A 130 -17.05 -9.98 16.20
N LYS A 131 -17.03 -8.64 16.17
CA LYS A 131 -18.19 -7.84 15.76
C LYS A 131 -18.67 -8.18 14.35
N SER A 132 -17.75 -8.28 13.39
CA SER A 132 -18.07 -8.63 12.01
C SER A 132 -18.68 -10.03 11.90
N LEU A 133 -18.11 -11.02 12.59
CA LEU A 133 -18.64 -12.38 12.63
C LEU A 133 -19.99 -12.45 13.31
N LYS A 134 -20.21 -11.69 14.39
CA LYS A 134 -21.50 -11.60 15.06
C LYS A 134 -22.57 -11.05 14.11
N TYR A 135 -22.27 -9.91 13.46
CA TYR A 135 -23.18 -9.32 12.49
C TYR A 135 -23.55 -10.31 11.37
N LEU A 136 -22.56 -11.01 10.81
CA LEU A 136 -22.81 -12.01 9.76
C LEU A 136 -23.70 -13.16 10.25
N LYS A 137 -23.45 -13.67 11.46
CA LYS A 137 -24.26 -14.75 12.04
C LYS A 137 -25.70 -14.32 12.30
N ASP A 138 -25.90 -13.12 12.80
CA ASP A 138 -27.24 -12.59 13.08
C ASP A 138 -28.01 -12.37 11.77
N ALA A 139 -27.38 -11.74 10.77
CA ALA A 139 -28.00 -11.50 9.46
C ALA A 139 -28.40 -12.79 8.72
N LEU A 140 -27.71 -13.91 8.96
CA LEU A 140 -28.03 -15.22 8.37
C LEU A 140 -29.10 -15.99 9.14
N ARG A 141 -29.33 -15.68 10.43
CA ARG A 141 -30.42 -16.27 11.23
C ARG A 141 -31.78 -15.71 10.86
N ASP A 142 -31.83 -14.43 10.49
CA ASP A 142 -33.08 -13.73 10.11
C ASP A 142 -33.61 -14.15 8.72
N CYS A 143 -33.03 -15.18 8.11
CA CYS A 143 -33.44 -15.75 6.81
C CYS A 143 -34.12 -17.14 6.94
N GLU A 144 -34.35 -17.61 8.17
CA GLU A 144 -35.17 -18.80 8.50
C GLU A 144 -36.50 -18.37 9.13
#